data_AF-G4Y7D0-F1
#
_entry.id   AF-G4Y7D0-F1
#
_cell.length_a   1.000
_cell.length_b   1.000
_cell.length_c   1.000
_cell.angle_alpha   90.00
_cell.angle_beta   90.00
_cell.angle_gamma   90.00
#
_symmetry.space_group_name_H-M   'P 1'
#
loop_
_entity.id
_entity.type
_entity.pdbx_description
1 polymer ?
#
loop_
_entity_poly.entity_id
_entity_poly.type
_entity_poly.pdbx_seq_one_letter_code
_entity_poly.pdbx_strand_id
1 'polypeptide(L)' 'PYILTMSIPKTNHSKSLRTKRSTDTTDSCGTQSHNCCLKKLYIDFRKDLGWKWIHKPTGYYANYCMGSCTYIWNAE' A
#
# COMPACT_ATOMS: atom_id res chain seq x y z
N PRO A 1 8.91 25.14 14.89
CA PRO A 1 9.70 24.48 13.82
C PRO A 1 9.92 22.99 14.16
N TYR A 2 9.09 22.09 13.61
CA TYR A 2 9.23 20.65 13.83
C TYR A 2 10.05 20.03 12.70
N ILE A 3 11.22 19.48 13.06
CA ILE A 3 12.09 18.76 12.14
C ILE A 3 11.64 17.29 12.17
N LEU A 4 11.06 16.81 11.06
CA LEU A 4 10.70 15.41 10.89
C LEU A 4 11.96 14.64 10.49
N THR A 5 12.57 13.93 11.44
CA THR A 5 13.72 13.06 11.16
C THR A 5 13.19 11.71 10.65
N MET A 6 13.33 11.44 9.36
CA MET A 6 12.99 10.14 8.79
C MET A 6 14.10 9.13 9.15
N SER A 7 13.78 8.13 9.97
CA SER A 7 14.70 7.04 10.26
C SER A 7 14.69 6.03 9.12
N ILE A 8 15.82 5.93 8.41
CA ILE A 8 16.05 4.88 7.41
C ILE A 8 16.18 3.55 8.15
N PRO A 9 15.38 2.51 7.85
CA PRO A 9 15.50 1.21 8.50
C PRO A 9 16.88 0.61 8.21
N LYS A 10 17.58 0.16 9.26
CA LYS A 10 18.86 -0.54 9.13
C LYS A 10 18.65 -1.83 8.35
N THR A 11 19.08 -1.87 7.10
CA THR A 11 19.12 -3.09 6.30
C THR A 11 20.28 -3.95 6.77
N ASN A 12 20.02 -4.89 7.67
CA ASN A 12 20.97 -5.94 8.00
C ASN A 12 21.24 -6.77 6.73
N HIS A 13 22.40 -6.55 6.10
CA HIS A 13 22.89 -7.29 4.93
C HIS A 13 23.31 -8.73 5.31
N SER A 14 22.42 -9.51 5.91
CA SER A 14 22.45 -10.95 5.72
C SER A 14 21.85 -11.24 4.35
N LYS A 15 22.41 -12.17 3.58
CA LYS A 15 21.92 -12.55 2.24
C LYS A 15 20.53 -13.18 2.35
N SER A 16 19.52 -12.36 2.60
CA SER A 16 18.12 -12.76 2.64
C SER A 16 17.71 -13.08 1.21
N LEU A 17 17.46 -14.36 0.95
CA LEU A 17 16.79 -14.79 -0.28
C LEU A 17 15.55 -13.92 -0.44
N ARG A 18 15.53 -13.12 -1.50
CA ARG A 18 14.47 -12.15 -1.74
C ARG A 18 13.13 -12.88 -1.76
N THR A 19 12.39 -12.79 -0.65
CA THR A 19 11.06 -13.39 -0.56
C THR A 19 10.16 -12.64 -1.53
N LYS A 20 9.46 -13.39 -2.39
CA LYS A 20 8.48 -12.81 -3.31
C LYS A 20 7.43 -12.09 -2.46
N ARG A 21 7.23 -10.79 -2.71
CA ARG A 21 6.14 -10.06 -2.05
C ARG A 21 4.83 -10.77 -2.36
N SER A 22 4.10 -11.16 -1.32
CA SER A 22 2.79 -11.76 -1.49
C SER A 22 1.88 -10.75 -2.18
N THR A 23 1.14 -11.20 -3.20
CA THR A 23 0.01 -10.44 -3.77
C THR A 23 -1.27 -10.63 -2.96
N ASP A 24 -1.21 -11.48 -1.93
CA ASP A 24 -2.37 -11.87 -1.15
C ASP A 24 -2.74 -10.71 -0.24
N THR A 25 -3.84 -10.04 -0.59
CA THR A 25 -4.48 -9.02 0.21
C THR A 25 -5.25 -9.73 1.32
N THR A 26 -4.57 -10.28 2.31
CA THR A 26 -5.22 -10.58 3.59
C THR A 26 -5.72 -9.23 4.11
N ASP A 27 -7.02 -8.98 3.99
CA ASP A 27 -7.74 -7.79 4.45
C ASP A 27 -7.56 -7.63 5.97
N SER A 28 -6.38 -7.23 6.42
CA SER A 28 -6.09 -6.98 7.83
C SER A 28 -6.67 -5.65 8.31
N CYS A 29 -7.44 -4.96 7.47
CA CYS A 29 -8.14 -3.74 7.84
C CYS A 29 -9.64 -3.91 7.81
N GLY A 30 -10.20 -3.93 9.02
CA GLY A 30 -11.61 -3.69 9.21
C GLY A 30 -12.03 -2.35 8.61
N THR A 31 -13.31 -2.25 8.26
CA THR A 31 -13.97 -1.10 7.65
C THR A 31 -13.81 0.23 8.42
N GLN A 32 -13.34 0.18 9.67
CA GLN A 32 -13.15 1.31 10.59
C GLN A 32 -11.68 1.51 11.04
N SER A 33 -10.69 0.99 10.32
CA SER A 33 -9.30 1.31 10.65
C SER A 33 -8.99 2.77 10.31
N HIS A 34 -8.74 3.59 11.33
CA HIS A 34 -8.26 4.98 11.19
C HIS A 34 -6.77 5.04 10.82
N ASN A 35 -6.05 3.92 11.00
CA ASN A 35 -4.63 3.81 10.68
C ASN A 35 -4.40 3.55 9.18
N CYS A 36 -3.21 3.89 8.68
CA CYS A 36 -2.81 3.71 7.27
C CYS A 36 -2.99 2.27 6.83
N CYS A 37 -3.82 2.06 5.80
CA CYS A 37 -4.10 0.73 5.31
C CYS A 37 -4.43 0.66 3.82
N LEU A 38 -4.19 -0.52 3.24
CA LEU A 38 -4.56 -0.84 1.87
C LEU A 38 -6.07 -1.07 1.77
N LYS A 39 -6.71 -0.31 0.90
CA LYS A 39 -8.14 -0.36 0.61
C LYS A 39 -8.36 -0.85 -0.80
N LYS A 40 -9.40 -1.67 -0.99
CA LYS A 40 -9.77 -2.19 -2.30
C LYS A 40 -10.28 -1.07 -3.19
N LEU A 41 -9.71 -0.97 -4.38
CA LEU A 41 -10.14 -0.02 -5.40
C LEU A 41 -10.05 -0.70 -6.76
N TYR A 42 -11.19 -0.78 -7.42
CA TYR A 42 -11.28 -1.20 -8.81
C TYR A 42 -11.27 0.04 -9.70
N ILE A 43 -10.44 0.02 -10.73
CA ILE A 43 -10.33 1.10 -11.71
C ILE A 43 -10.77 0.58 -13.07
N ASP A 44 -11.73 1.25 -13.69
CA ASP A 44 -12.12 1.05 -15.08
C ASP A 44 -11.33 2.00 -15.99
N PHE A 45 -10.60 1.44 -16.96
CA PHE A 45 -9.72 2.23 -17.82
C PHE A 45 -10.49 3.27 -18.65
N ARG A 46 -11.72 2.96 -19.06
CA ARG A 46 -12.51 3.83 -19.94
C ARG A 46 -13.24 4.90 -19.14
N LYS A 47 -13.82 4.53 -18.00
CA LYS A 47 -14.66 5.44 -17.20
C LYS A 47 -13.84 6.35 -16.29
N ASP A 48 -12.85 5.82 -15.59
CA ASP A 48 -12.14 6.56 -14.54
C ASP A 48 -10.90 7.29 -15.07
N LEU A 49 -10.22 6.70 -16.05
CA LEU A 49 -8.96 7.23 -16.62
C LEU A 49 -9.11 7.76 -18.05
N GLY A 50 -10.23 7.48 -18.73
CA GLY A 50 -10.44 7.86 -20.13
C GLY A 50 -9.48 7.19 -21.12
N TRP A 51 -8.78 6.13 -20.74
CA TRP A 51 -7.77 5.47 -21.54
C TRP A 51 -8.41 4.64 -22.65
N LYS A 52 -8.04 4.95 -23.90
CA LYS A 52 -8.57 4.26 -25.09
C LYS A 52 -7.63 3.24 -25.72
N TRP A 53 -6.40 3.17 -25.24
CA TRP A 53 -5.34 2.32 -25.80
C TRP A 53 -5.34 0.88 -25.26
N ILE A 54 -5.92 0.66 -24.07
CA ILE A 54 -6.08 -0.69 -23.50
C ILE A 54 -7.35 -1.35 -24.06
N HIS A 55 -7.20 -2.53 -24.66
CA HIS A 55 -8.32 -3.31 -25.20
C HIS A 55 -8.92 -4.30 -24.18
N LYS A 56 -8.06 -5.06 -23.49
CA LYS A 56 -8.41 -5.94 -22.37
C LYS A 56 -7.27 -5.94 -21.34
N PRO A 57 -7.55 -6.07 -20.03
CA PRO A 57 -8.89 -6.10 -19.41
C PRO A 57 -9.57 -4.73 -19.45
N THR A 58 -10.86 -4.65 -19.08
CA THR A 58 -11.59 -3.37 -18.99
C THR A 58 -11.21 -2.56 -17.75
N GLY A 59 -10.66 -3.23 -16.73
CA GLY A 59 -10.19 -2.62 -15.50
C GLY A 59 -9.43 -3.63 -14.64
N TYR A 60 -8.94 -3.16 -13.49
CA TYR A 60 -8.22 -3.99 -12.53
C TYR A 60 -8.33 -3.46 -11.10
N TYR A 61 -8.02 -4.30 -10.12
CA TYR A 61 -7.90 -3.90 -8.72
C TYR A 61 -6.53 -3.26 -8.47
N ALA A 62 -6.48 -1.93 -8.54
CA ALA A 62 -5.27 -1.17 -8.24
C ALA A 62 -5.00 -1.12 -6.73
N ASN A 63 -6.07 -1.00 -5.94
CA ASN A 63 -6.02 -0.72 -4.49
C ASN A 63 -5.31 0.61 -4.19
N TYR A 64 -5.51 1.15 -2.99
CA TYR A 64 -4.84 2.39 -2.56
C TYR A 64 -4.60 2.38 -1.06
N CYS A 65 -3.54 3.05 -0.61
CA CYS A 65 -3.25 3.20 0.81
C CYS A 65 -3.90 4.48 1.34
N MET A 66 -4.65 4.38 2.44
CA MET A 66 -5.24 5.54 3.10
C MET A 66 -5.32 5.34 4.62
N GLY A 67 -5.07 6.41 5.38
CA GLY A 67 -5.13 6.45 6.85
C GLY A 67 -3.88 7.09 7.44
N SER A 68 -3.87 7.32 8.75
CA SER A 68 -2.71 7.91 9.45
C SER A 68 -1.71 6.84 9.87
N CYS A 69 -0.42 7.09 9.65
CA CYS A 69 0.62 6.27 10.26
C CYS A 69 0.90 6.84 11.65
N THR A 70 0.51 6.12 12.71
CA THR A 70 0.96 6.46 14.06
C THR A 70 2.46 6.23 14.14
N TYR A 71 3.18 7.17 14.75
CA TYR A 71 4.59 6.96 15.06
C TYR A 71 4.64 5.98 16.23
N ILE A 72 4.99 4.72 15.97
CA ILE A 72 5.17 3.72 17.03
C ILE A 72 6.49 4.04 17.73
N TRP A 73 6.47 4.97 18.68
CA TRP A 73 7.51 5.03 19.72
C TRP A 73 7.18 3.89 20.69
N ASN A 74 7.97 2.83 20.62
CA ASN A 74 8.00 1.67 21.53
C ASN A 74 6.91 0.63 21.28
N ALA A 75 7.25 -0.43 20.54
CA ALA A 75 6.80 -1.76 20.94
C ALA A 75 7.79 -2.23 22.01
N GLU A 76 7.37 -2.13 23.26
CA GLU A 76 7.97 -2.95 24.34
C GLU A 76 7.61 -4.42 24.11
#